data_AF-A0A1I1MDB4-F1
#
_entry.id   AF-A0A1I1MDB4-F1
#
_cell.length_a   1.000
_cell.length_b   1.000
_cell.length_c   1.000
_cell.angle_alpha   90.00
_cell.angle_beta   90.00
_cell.angle_gamma   90.00
#
_symmetry.space_group_name_H-M   'P 1'
#
loop_
_entity.id
_entity.type
_entity.pdbx_description
1 polymer ?
#
loop_
_entity_poly.entity_id
_entity_poly.type
_entity_poly.pdbx_seq_one_letter_code
_entity_poly.pdbx_strand_id
1 'polypeptide(L)'
;MLTRHPALLVVAGWTLFNGLLFALLAGYGEGAVAMWLWAGSLALLAGATAAVLWSVRRGPEQHRRYRLVTGGAAAVLPAAAGAGLLGLATVYGWWMAALAVPVLALAALLALAGT
;
A
#
# COMPACT_ATOMS: atom_id res chain seq x y z
N MET A 1 -23.47 5.85 -2.88
CA MET A 1 -22.19 6.12 -3.58
C MET A 1 -21.01 5.36 -2.97
N LEU A 2 -20.76 5.39 -1.65
CA LEU A 2 -19.64 4.61 -1.05
C LEU A 2 -19.77 3.09 -1.17
N THR A 3 -20.98 2.53 -1.06
CA THR A 3 -21.22 1.08 -1.15
C THR A 3 -20.91 0.47 -2.51
N ARG A 4 -20.79 1.28 -3.57
CA ARG A 4 -20.43 0.82 -4.92
C ARG A 4 -18.92 0.65 -5.11
N HIS A 5 -18.09 1.18 -4.21
CA HIS A 5 -16.63 1.15 -4.32
C HIS A 5 -16.01 0.62 -3.02
N PRO A 6 -16.11 -0.70 -2.76
CA PRO A 6 -15.60 -1.31 -1.53
C PRO A 6 -14.10 -1.07 -1.34
N ALA A 7 -13.34 -0.96 -2.43
CA ALA A 7 -11.92 -0.62 -2.38
C ALA A 7 -11.66 0.75 -1.72
N LEU A 8 -12.49 1.76 -1.97
CA LEU A 8 -12.35 3.07 -1.33
C LEU A 8 -12.62 2.98 0.17
N LEU A 9 -13.67 2.25 0.56
CA LEU A 9 -14.01 2.04 1.98
C LEU A 9 -12.88 1.35 2.74
N VAL A 10 -12.32 0.28 2.16
CA VAL A 10 -11.23 -0.47 2.78
C VAL A 10 -9.97 0.40 2.92
N VAL A 11 -9.55 1.06 1.84
CA VAL A 11 -8.30 1.85 1.84
C VAL A 11 -8.43 3.10 2.71
N ALA A 12 -9.57 3.81 2.64
CA ALA A 12 -9.81 4.98 3.49
C ALA A 12 -9.96 4.60 4.97
N GLY A 13 -10.68 3.52 5.27
CA GLY A 13 -10.81 2.99 6.63
C GLY A 13 -9.47 2.58 7.22
N TRP A 14 -8.64 1.89 6.42
CA TRP A 14 -7.30 1.50 6.83
C TRP A 14 -6.39 2.71 7.08
N THR A 15 -6.47 3.73 6.22
CA THR A 15 -5.71 4.98 6.39
C THR A 15 -6.12 5.73 7.67
N LEU A 16 -7.42 5.85 7.93
CA LEU A 16 -7.96 6.46 9.15
C LEU A 16 -7.49 5.72 10.41
N PHE A 17 -7.57 4.40 10.39
CA PHE A 17 -7.12 3.56 11.51
C PHE A 17 -5.63 3.77 11.81
N ASN A 18 -4.78 3.77 10.79
CA ASN A 18 -3.37 4.08 10.97
C ASN A 18 -3.14 5.52 11.48
N GLY A 19 -3.97 6.48 11.05
CA GLY A 19 -3.90 7.85 11.56
C GLY A 19 -4.17 7.93 13.06
N LEU A 20 -5.13 7.15 13.54
CA LEU A 20 -5.46 7.05 14.96
C LEU A 20 -4.33 6.40 15.77
N LEU A 21 -3.72 5.32 15.24
CA LEU A 21 -2.56 4.69 15.87
C LEU A 21 -1.35 5.63 15.95
N PHE A 22 -1.11 6.43 14.91
CA PHE A 22 -0.06 7.45 14.91
C PHE A 22 -0.31 8.53 15.96
N ALA A 23 -1.54 9.02 16.08
CA ALA A 23 -1.91 9.98 17.11
C ALA A 23 -1.70 9.43 18.53
N LEU A 24 -2.00 8.15 18.74
CA LEU A 24 -1.69 7.46 20.00
C LEU A 24 -0.17 7.38 20.24
N LEU A 25 0.61 6.97 19.24
CA LEU A 25 2.08 6.90 19.33
C LEU A 25 2.67 8.26 19.71
N ALA A 26 2.16 9.34 19.09
CA ALA A 26 2.54 10.71 19.41
C ALA A 26 2.22 11.06 20.87
N GLY A 27 1.02 10.67 21.34
CA GLY A 27 0.59 10.88 22.73
C GLY A 27 1.41 10.11 23.76
N TYR A 28 1.94 8.94 23.40
CA TYR A 28 2.87 8.17 24.23
C TYR A 28 4.30 8.73 24.26
N GLY A 29 4.58 9.79 23.50
CA GLY A 29 5.89 10.44 23.48
C GLY A 29 6.95 9.63 22.74
N GLU A 30 6.54 8.89 21.70
CA GLU A 30 7.44 7.96 21.03
C GLU A 30 8.58 8.66 20.26
N GLY A 31 9.68 7.95 20.07
CA GLY A 31 10.92 8.49 19.48
C GLY A 31 10.73 9.14 18.10
N ALA A 32 11.44 10.25 17.85
CA ALA A 32 11.31 11.05 16.63
C ALA A 32 11.51 10.27 15.32
N VAL A 33 12.43 9.30 15.31
CA VAL A 33 12.68 8.45 14.13
C VAL A 33 11.46 7.57 13.82
N ALA A 34 10.86 6.96 14.84
CA ALA A 34 9.66 6.14 14.68
C ALA A 34 8.47 6.99 14.17
N MET A 35 8.34 8.21 14.70
CA MET A 35 7.33 9.18 14.28
C MET A 35 7.50 9.58 12.80
N TRP A 36 8.72 9.81 12.32
CA TRP A 36 8.96 10.14 10.91
C TRP A 36 8.61 9.00 9.96
N LEU A 37 8.94 7.76 10.32
CA LEU A 37 8.64 6.58 9.51
C LEU A 37 7.12 6.33 9.43
N TRP A 38 6.44 6.46 10.57
CA TRP A 38 4.99 6.36 10.62
C TRP A 38 4.31 7.47 9.82
N ALA A 39 4.78 8.71 9.93
CA ALA A 39 4.28 9.82 9.15
C ALA A 39 4.48 9.59 7.64
N GLY A 40 5.62 9.05 7.23
CA GLY A 40 5.89 8.65 5.84
C GLY A 40 4.93 7.56 5.35
N SER A 41 4.72 6.52 6.16
CA SER A 41 3.73 5.45 5.88
C SER A 41 2.32 6.02 5.72
N LEU A 42 1.92 6.92 6.62
CA LEU A 42 0.62 7.60 6.54
C LEU A 42 0.47 8.46 5.29
N ALA A 43 1.51 9.17 4.89
CA ALA A 43 1.50 9.96 3.66
C ALA A 43 1.29 9.06 2.43
N LEU A 44 1.93 7.89 2.39
CA LEU A 44 1.72 6.90 1.32
C LEU A 44 0.29 6.34 1.31
N LEU A 45 -0.27 6.01 2.48
CA LEU A 45 -1.65 5.55 2.62
C LEU A 45 -2.67 6.61 2.22
N ALA A 46 -2.45 7.87 2.61
CA ALA A 46 -3.27 9.00 2.20
C ALA A 46 -3.20 9.23 0.69
N GLY A 47 -2.00 9.12 0.10
CA GLY A 47 -1.80 9.17 -1.36
C GLY A 47 -2.55 8.05 -2.10
N ALA A 48 -2.47 6.81 -1.59
CA ALA A 48 -3.22 5.67 -2.14
C ALA A 48 -4.75 5.89 -2.03
N THR A 49 -5.23 6.39 -0.90
CA THR A 49 -6.65 6.74 -0.71
C THR A 49 -7.10 7.80 -1.72
N ALA A 50 -6.29 8.84 -1.93
CA ALA A 50 -6.56 9.90 -2.89
C ALA A 50 -6.57 9.37 -4.33
N ALA A 51 -5.63 8.48 -4.69
CA ALA A 51 -5.58 7.84 -5.99
C ALA A 51 -6.82 6.96 -6.25
N VAL A 52 -7.26 6.18 -5.25
CA VAL A 52 -8.49 5.38 -5.33
C VAL A 52 -9.71 6.29 -5.46
N LEU A 53 -9.80 7.36 -4.66
CA LEU A 53 -10.89 8.33 -4.75
C LEU A 53 -10.95 9.01 -6.12
N TRP A 54 -9.79 9.37 -6.68
CA TRP A 54 -9.67 9.96 -8.01
C TRP A 54 -10.08 8.97 -9.11
N SER A 55 -9.66 7.71 -9.00
CA SER A 55 -10.06 6.64 -9.91
C SER A 55 -11.57 6.40 -9.86
N VAL A 56 -12.17 6.41 -8.66
CA VAL A 56 -13.62 6.28 -8.45
C VAL A 56 -14.38 7.44 -9.09
N ARG A 57 -13.85 8.66 -9.02
CA ARG A 57 -14.47 9.87 -9.61
C ARG A 57 -14.36 9.93 -11.14
N ARG A 58 -13.30 9.35 -11.73
CA ARG A 58 -13.04 9.37 -13.18
C ARG A 58 -13.59 8.17 -13.95
N GLY A 59 -13.86 7.06 -13.29
CA GLY A 59 -14.37 5.86 -13.93
C GLY A 59 -15.87 5.95 -14.19
N PRO A 60 -16.39 5.64 -15.40
CA PRO A 60 -17.81 5.34 -15.59
C PRO A 60 -18.21 4.17 -14.68
N GLU A 61 -19.52 3.96 -14.44
CA GLU A 61 -20.08 2.84 -13.65
C GLU A 61 -19.78 1.42 -14.20
N GLN A 62 -18.67 1.23 -14.91
CA GLN A 62 -18.18 -0.04 -15.42
C GLN A 62 -17.49 -0.86 -14.32
N HIS A 63 -18.19 -1.12 -13.22
CA HIS A 63 -17.83 -2.19 -12.30
C HIS A 63 -18.23 -3.58 -12.82
N ARG A 64 -18.72 -3.69 -14.07
CA ARG A 64 -19.19 -4.98 -14.61
C ARG A 64 -18.07 -5.92 -15.09
N ARG A 65 -16.85 -5.46 -15.30
CA ARG A 65 -15.69 -6.33 -15.58
C ARG A 65 -14.42 -5.64 -15.10
N TYR A 66 -14.07 -5.80 -13.82
CA TYR A 66 -12.66 -5.72 -13.45
C TYR A 66 -11.95 -6.83 -14.22
N ARG A 67 -11.37 -6.51 -15.38
CA ARG A 67 -10.31 -7.35 -15.90
C ARG A 67 -9.18 -7.19 -14.90
N LEU A 68 -9.01 -8.21 -14.06
CA LEU A 68 -7.78 -8.38 -13.29
C LEU A 68 -6.64 -8.16 -14.28
N VAL A 69 -5.71 -7.29 -13.91
CA VAL A 69 -4.50 -7.10 -14.70
C VAL A 69 -3.82 -8.46 -14.74
N THR A 70 -3.77 -9.08 -15.92
CA THR A 70 -3.16 -10.38 -16.15
C THR A 70 -1.78 -10.20 -16.78
N GLY A 71 -0.85 -11.09 -16.49
CA GLY A 71 0.52 -11.06 -17.02
C GLY A 71 1.42 -10.03 -16.30
N GLY A 72 2.42 -9.50 -17.00
CA GLY A 72 3.54 -8.79 -16.36
C GLY A 72 3.14 -7.51 -15.63
N ALA A 73 2.01 -6.89 -16.02
CA ALA A 73 1.48 -5.72 -15.34
C ALA A 73 0.91 -6.04 -13.94
N ALA A 74 0.62 -7.31 -13.63
CA ALA A 74 0.25 -7.75 -12.28
C ALA A 74 1.44 -7.69 -11.30
N ALA A 75 2.67 -7.70 -11.80
CA ALA A 75 3.89 -7.67 -10.99
C ALA A 75 4.20 -6.28 -10.41
N VAL A 76 3.65 -5.21 -10.97
CA VAL A 76 4.01 -3.82 -10.62
C VAL A 76 3.71 -3.52 -9.15
N LEU A 77 2.54 -3.92 -8.66
CA LEU A 77 2.13 -3.65 -7.29
C LEU A 77 2.98 -4.42 -6.24
N PRO A 78 3.18 -5.75 -6.37
CA PRO A 78 4.08 -6.46 -5.46
C PRO A 78 5.54 -6.02 -5.61
N ALA A 79 6.02 -5.64 -6.80
CA ALA A 79 7.37 -5.11 -6.97
C ALA A 79 7.57 -3.81 -6.18
N ALA A 80 6.63 -2.87 -6.28
CA ALA A 80 6.67 -1.62 -5.54
C ALA A 80 6.58 -1.84 -4.03
N ALA A 81 5.71 -2.75 -3.57
CA ALA A 81 5.59 -3.12 -2.16
C ALA A 81 6.87 -3.77 -1.62
N GLY A 82 7.46 -4.70 -2.36
CA GLY A 82 8.71 -5.37 -2.00
C GLY A 82 9.90 -4.41 -1.94
N ALA A 83 10.00 -3.47 -2.88
CA ALA A 83 11.01 -2.41 -2.86
C ALA A 83 10.84 -1.48 -1.65
N GLY A 84 9.60 -1.13 -1.30
CA GLY A 84 9.30 -0.36 -0.09
C GLY A 84 9.73 -1.08 1.19
N LEU A 85 9.44 -2.38 1.31
CA LEU A 85 9.88 -3.20 2.44
C LEU A 85 11.41 -3.32 2.53
N LEU A 86 12.10 -3.45 1.39
CA LEU A 86 13.57 -3.40 1.34
C LEU A 86 14.11 -2.06 1.84
N GLY A 87 13.50 -0.94 1.43
CA GLY A 87 13.86 0.38 1.93
C GLY A 87 13.72 0.47 3.45
N LEU A 88 12.64 -0.07 4.02
CA LEU A 88 12.40 -0.12 5.46
C LEU A 88 13.42 -0.97 6.23
N ALA A 89 14.06 -1.95 5.58
CA ALA A 89 15.12 -2.74 6.20
C ALA A 89 16.34 -1.89 6.62
N THR A 90 16.57 -0.75 5.96
CA THR A 90 17.65 0.19 6.35
C THR A 90 17.41 0.83 7.72
N VAL A 91 16.15 0.89 8.17
CA VAL A 91 15.76 1.58 9.40
C VAL A 91 15.35 0.60 10.50
N TYR A 92 14.57 -0.42 10.14
CA TYR A 92 14.07 -1.41 11.08
C TYR A 92 14.99 -2.63 11.21
N GLY A 93 16.00 -2.76 10.34
CA GLY A 93 16.98 -3.84 10.36
C GLY A 93 16.66 -4.98 9.40
N TRP A 94 17.62 -5.91 9.30
CA TRP A 94 17.63 -6.95 8.25
C TRP A 94 16.48 -7.95 8.31
N TRP A 95 15.77 -8.06 9.44
CA TRP A 95 14.62 -8.94 9.57
C TRP A 95 13.48 -8.56 8.60
N MET A 96 13.38 -7.29 8.18
CA MET A 96 12.47 -6.85 7.12
C MET A 96 12.71 -7.55 5.78
N ALA A 97 13.94 -8.04 5.51
CA ALA A 97 14.24 -8.81 4.31
C ALA A 97 13.41 -10.09 4.24
N ALA A 98 13.06 -10.71 5.38
CA ALA A 98 12.20 -11.89 5.42
C ALA A 98 10.78 -11.62 4.89
N LEU A 99 10.32 -10.37 4.93
CA LEU A 99 9.03 -9.95 4.35
C LEU A 99 9.18 -9.44 2.92
N ALA A 100 10.27 -8.72 2.63
CA ALA A 100 10.51 -8.14 1.32
C ALA A 100 10.81 -9.22 0.26
N VAL A 101 11.62 -10.23 0.60
CA VAL A 101 12.06 -11.27 -0.34
C VAL A 101 10.89 -12.08 -0.91
N PRO A 102 9.93 -12.60 -0.12
CA PRO A 102 8.77 -13.31 -0.66
C PRO A 102 7.92 -12.44 -1.60
N VAL A 103 7.75 -11.15 -1.26
CA VAL A 103 6.96 -10.21 -2.05
C VAL A 103 7.64 -9.88 -3.38
N LEU A 104 8.96 -9.72 -3.38
CA LEU A 104 9.76 -9.54 -4.60
C LEU A 104 9.83 -10.80 -5.44
N ALA A 105 9.94 -11.98 -4.82
CA ALA A 105 9.88 -13.26 -5.51
C ALA A 105 8.54 -13.44 -6.22
N LEU A 106 7.43 -13.10 -5.55
CA LEU A 106 6.10 -13.10 -6.16
C LEU A 106 6.03 -12.13 -7.35
N ALA A 107 6.58 -10.92 -7.21
CA ALA A 107 6.64 -9.97 -8.30
C ALA A 107 7.44 -10.51 -9.50
N ALA A 108 8.59 -11.14 -9.25
CA ALA A 108 9.41 -11.76 -10.30
C ALA A 108 8.66 -12.90 -11.00
N LEU A 109 7.97 -13.76 -10.26
CA LEU A 109 7.15 -14.84 -10.82
C LEU A 109 6.02 -14.30 -11.69
N LEU A 110 5.33 -13.24 -11.25
CA LEU A 110 4.27 -12.60 -12.02
C LEU A 110 4.79 -11.89 -13.28
N ALA A 111 6.00 -11.34 -13.23
CA ALA A 111 6.66 -10.74 -14.38
C ALA A 111 7.03 -11.80 -15.44
N LEU A 112 7.58 -12.94 -14.99
CA LEU A 112 7.96 -14.07 -15.83
C LEU A 112 6.76 -14.84 -16.41
N ALA A 113 5.67 -14.94 -15.66
CA ALA A 113 4.43 -15.56 -16.15
C ALA A 113 3.66 -14.68 -17.16
N GLY A 114 4.11 -13.44 -17.35
CA GLY A 114 3.49 -12.44 -18.20
C GLY A 114 4.20 -12.14 -19.51
N THR A 115 5.32 -12.82 -19.78
CA THR A 115 6.03 -12.86 -21.07
C THR A 115 5.62 -14.08 -21.87
#